data_AF-A0A401Q460-F1
#
_entry.id   AF-A0A401Q460-F1
#
_cell.length_a   1.000
_cell.length_b   1.000
_cell.length_c   1.000
_cell.angle_alpha   90.00
_cell.angle_beta   90.00
_cell.angle_gamma   90.00
#
_symmetry.space_group_name_H-M   'P 1'
#
loop_
_entity.id
_entity.type
_entity.pdbx_description
1 polymer ?
#
loop_
_entity_poly.entity_id
_entity_poly.type
_entity_poly.pdbx_seq_one_letter_code
_entity_poly.pdbx_strand_id
1 'polypeptide(L)'
;MTRSTALAGDSAGQVAELLEPPTRSRLRLFMHSTVMFGREFCYAAEGAFATPLLLSVGLPRSLYSTVWLISPFLGFILQPVLGSASDYSRSRWGRRRPYILVLGVLMVLGMTLFLNGNALVTATLEDRKQRLIWGVLITVLGVIVFDFSADFIDSPIKAYLFDVCTHQDKEKALHFHALLTGLGGAVGYLTGAIEWKNTFLGTILGSEYQIIYIFSVINFIIFLIIHLCSIPEIPFGQDVDLQKLCLLQNNTHGYGSIESPADGHSDPNLYKPRSLSVVGKSEDNSQCICMKPSEEKALRHITLKSLFKALLSMPSHYRSLCVSHLIGWTAFLSTMLFFTDFMGQVVYNGNPYAEHNSTSYITYERGVEVGCWGLCINAIFSAICS
;
A
#
# COMPACT_ATOMS: atom_id res chain seq x y z
N MET A 1 -43.75 -25.07 -16.56
CA MET A 1 -42.28 -24.95 -16.70
C MET A 1 -41.72 -23.63 -16.13
N THR A 2 -42.50 -22.80 -15.45
CA THR A 2 -42.11 -21.42 -15.06
C THR A 2 -41.85 -21.19 -13.57
N ARG A 3 -41.90 -22.23 -12.73
CA ARG A 3 -41.73 -22.10 -11.26
C ARG A 3 -40.35 -22.50 -10.74
N SER A 4 -39.54 -23.19 -11.55
CA SER A 4 -38.22 -23.71 -11.14
C SER A 4 -37.07 -22.71 -11.37
N THR A 5 -37.24 -21.72 -12.24
CA THR A 5 -36.25 -20.68 -12.52
C THR A 5 -36.25 -19.54 -11.51
N ALA A 6 -37.38 -19.31 -10.81
CA ALA A 6 -37.49 -18.29 -9.77
C ALA A 6 -36.75 -18.69 -8.47
N LEU A 7 -36.80 -19.98 -8.09
CA LEU A 7 -36.12 -20.49 -6.89
C LEU A 7 -34.60 -20.60 -7.04
N ALA A 8 -34.10 -20.79 -8.27
CA ALA A 8 -32.67 -20.81 -8.56
C ALA A 8 -32.04 -19.40 -8.55
N GLY A 9 -32.81 -18.36 -8.91
CA GLY A 9 -32.37 -16.96 -8.81
C GLY A 9 -32.27 -16.47 -7.36
N ASP A 10 -33.18 -16.93 -6.49
CA ASP A 10 -33.24 -16.56 -5.08
C ASP A 10 -32.09 -17.18 -4.27
N SER A 11 -31.71 -18.41 -4.60
CA SER A 11 -30.57 -19.10 -3.98
C SER A 11 -29.21 -18.61 -4.51
N ALA A 12 -29.10 -18.23 -5.78
CA ALA A 12 -27.90 -17.55 -6.29
C ALA A 12 -27.72 -16.13 -5.70
N GLY A 13 -28.82 -15.40 -5.47
CA GLY A 13 -28.84 -14.12 -4.77
C GLY A 13 -28.42 -14.25 -3.31
N GLN A 14 -28.92 -15.26 -2.59
CA GLN A 14 -28.54 -15.55 -1.21
C GLN A 14 -27.07 -15.99 -1.05
N VAL A 15 -26.53 -16.75 -2.00
CA VAL A 15 -25.11 -17.14 -1.99
C VAL A 15 -24.20 -15.95 -2.31
N ALA A 16 -24.63 -15.04 -3.20
CA ALA A 16 -23.91 -13.79 -3.45
C ALA A 16 -23.95 -12.85 -2.24
N GLU A 17 -25.08 -12.76 -1.54
CA GLU A 17 -25.25 -11.95 -0.32
C GLU A 17 -24.47 -12.52 0.88
N LEU A 18 -24.29 -13.85 0.95
CA LEU A 18 -23.42 -14.53 1.94
C LEU A 18 -21.93 -14.35 1.67
N LEU A 19 -21.54 -13.99 0.44
CA LEU A 19 -20.14 -13.78 0.02
C LEU A 19 -19.72 -12.31 0.09
N GLU A 20 -20.65 -11.36 0.25
CA GLU A 20 -20.30 -9.96 0.39
C GLU A 20 -19.75 -9.64 1.79
N PRO A 21 -18.61 -8.94 1.90
CA PRO A 21 -18.10 -8.52 3.19
C PRO A 21 -19.09 -7.59 3.88
N PRO A 22 -19.22 -7.63 5.22
CA PRO A 22 -20.20 -6.81 5.92
C PRO A 22 -19.89 -5.32 5.77
N THR A 23 -20.94 -4.51 5.71
CA THR A 23 -20.81 -3.04 5.67
C THR A 23 -20.05 -2.53 6.89
N ARG A 24 -19.19 -1.53 6.67
CA ARG A 24 -18.29 -1.00 7.70
C ARG A 24 -18.76 0.38 8.16
N SER A 25 -18.58 0.66 9.45
CA SER A 25 -18.89 1.98 9.98
C SER A 25 -17.92 3.02 9.42
N ARG A 26 -18.40 4.25 9.20
CA ARG A 26 -17.59 5.35 8.66
C ARG A 26 -16.35 5.62 9.51
N LEU A 27 -16.47 5.53 10.84
CA LEU A 27 -15.33 5.68 11.76
C LEU A 27 -14.25 4.64 11.50
N ARG A 28 -14.63 3.39 11.21
CA ARG A 28 -13.68 2.32 10.96
C ARG A 28 -12.94 2.51 9.63
N LEU A 29 -13.65 2.96 8.59
CA LEU A 29 -13.04 3.34 7.30
C LEU A 29 -12.09 4.52 7.47
N PHE A 30 -12.47 5.51 8.28
CA PHE A 30 -11.61 6.64 8.61
C PHE A 30 -10.36 6.20 9.35
N MET A 31 -10.48 5.40 10.42
CA MET A 31 -9.34 4.83 11.16
C MET A 31 -8.45 3.94 10.29
N HIS A 32 -9.00 3.23 9.30
CA HIS A 32 -8.19 2.51 8.30
C HIS A 32 -7.41 3.48 7.43
N SER A 33 -8.00 4.63 7.10
CA SER A 33 -7.40 5.60 6.18
C SER A 33 -6.32 6.48 6.82
N THR A 34 -6.28 6.60 8.15
CA THR A 34 -5.36 7.49 8.88
C THR A 34 -3.88 7.19 8.64
N VAL A 35 -3.50 5.96 8.30
CA VAL A 35 -2.10 5.63 7.95
C VAL A 35 -1.60 6.42 6.73
N MET A 36 -2.50 6.81 5.82
CA MET A 36 -2.13 7.65 4.66
C MET A 36 -1.70 9.05 5.10
N PHE A 37 -2.30 9.59 6.16
CA PHE A 37 -1.84 10.84 6.75
C PHE A 37 -0.41 10.71 7.28
N GLY A 38 -0.15 9.67 8.09
CA GLY A 38 1.17 9.48 8.69
C GLY A 38 2.27 9.22 7.65
N ARG A 39 1.96 8.41 6.62
CA ARG A 39 2.84 8.16 5.47
C ARG A 39 3.18 9.47 4.76
N GLU A 40 2.16 10.24 4.38
CA GLU A 40 2.37 11.46 3.60
C GLU A 40 3.03 12.58 4.41
N PHE A 41 2.78 12.64 5.71
CA PHE A 41 3.51 13.53 6.62
C PHE A 41 5.02 13.27 6.54
N CYS A 42 5.43 12.00 6.63
CA CYS A 42 6.84 11.63 6.54
C CYS A 42 7.41 11.89 5.13
N TYR A 43 6.64 11.60 4.08
CA TYR A 43 7.06 11.90 2.70
C TYR A 43 7.23 13.40 2.45
N ALA A 44 6.37 14.24 3.00
CA ALA A 44 6.52 15.68 2.91
C ALA A 44 7.75 16.18 3.69
N ALA A 45 8.03 15.61 4.86
CA ALA A 45 9.25 15.92 5.61
C ALA A 45 10.51 15.50 4.81
N GLU A 46 10.51 14.34 4.17
CA GLU A 46 11.59 13.93 3.27
C GLU A 46 11.70 14.88 2.06
N GLY A 47 10.60 15.14 1.34
CA GLY A 47 10.60 16.03 0.18
C GLY A 47 11.10 17.44 0.49
N ALA A 48 10.84 17.93 1.71
CA ALA A 48 11.35 19.21 2.18
C ALA A 48 12.86 19.18 2.48
N PHE A 49 13.34 18.14 3.16
CA PHE A 49 14.65 18.14 3.82
C PHE A 49 15.68 17.17 3.27
N ALA A 50 15.31 16.22 2.42
CA ALA A 50 16.25 15.22 1.89
C ALA A 50 17.37 15.86 1.10
N THR A 51 17.03 16.76 0.18
CA THR A 51 18.04 17.49 -0.61
C THR A 51 18.89 18.40 0.28
N PRO A 52 18.33 19.30 1.11
CA PRO A 52 19.11 20.11 2.05
C PRO A 52 20.06 19.30 2.95
N LEU A 53 19.58 18.20 3.52
CA LEU A 53 20.37 17.38 4.43
C LEU A 53 21.50 16.63 3.70
N LEU A 54 21.23 16.06 2.52
CA LEU A 54 22.27 15.39 1.73
C LEU A 54 23.39 16.36 1.33
N LEU A 55 23.03 17.59 0.97
CA LEU A 55 24.00 18.63 0.63
C LEU A 55 24.80 19.08 1.86
N SER A 56 24.14 19.27 3.02
CA SER A 56 24.80 19.70 4.25
C SER A 56 25.74 18.64 4.86
N VAL A 57 25.44 17.35 4.67
CA VAL A 57 26.33 16.24 5.04
C VAL A 57 27.53 16.10 4.07
N GLY A 58 27.51 16.80 2.94
CA GLY A 58 28.65 16.94 2.02
C GLY A 58 28.56 16.09 0.76
N LEU A 59 27.36 15.64 0.36
CA LEU A 59 27.19 14.94 -0.91
C LEU A 59 27.56 15.86 -2.10
N PRO A 60 28.43 15.42 -3.03
CA PRO A 60 28.72 16.18 -4.24
C PRO A 60 27.48 16.37 -5.10
N ARG A 61 27.32 17.57 -5.67
CA ARG A 61 26.22 17.90 -6.59
C ARG A 61 26.15 17.00 -7.83
N SER A 62 27.17 16.25 -8.20
CA SER A 62 27.07 15.33 -9.33
C SER A 62 26.35 14.02 -8.99
N LEU A 63 26.22 13.68 -7.71
CA LEU A 63 25.71 12.37 -7.26
C LEU A 63 24.25 12.41 -6.78
N TYR A 64 23.66 13.58 -6.53
CA TYR A 64 22.30 13.67 -6.01
C TYR A 64 21.29 13.01 -6.95
N SER A 65 21.35 13.30 -8.27
CA SER A 65 20.38 12.73 -9.23
C SER A 65 20.51 11.22 -9.32
N THR A 66 21.72 10.68 -9.10
CA THR A 66 21.95 9.25 -9.04
C THR A 66 21.28 8.64 -7.83
N VAL A 67 21.43 9.26 -6.64
CA VAL A 67 20.78 8.80 -5.39
C VAL A 67 19.26 8.76 -5.56
N TRP A 68 18.66 9.83 -6.08
CA TRP A 68 17.22 9.90 -6.32
C TRP A 68 16.71 8.90 -7.37
N LEU A 69 17.54 8.46 -8.30
CA LEU A 69 17.16 7.46 -9.31
C LEU A 69 17.16 6.02 -8.76
N ILE A 70 17.87 5.79 -7.65
CA ILE A 70 17.95 4.46 -7.02
C ILE A 70 16.58 4.01 -6.52
N SER A 71 15.79 4.89 -5.90
CA SER A 71 14.49 4.54 -5.32
C SER A 71 13.47 4.09 -6.37
N PRO A 72 13.22 4.83 -7.49
CA PRO A 72 12.35 4.35 -8.57
C PRO A 72 12.83 3.04 -9.21
N PHE A 73 14.14 2.85 -9.34
CA PHE A 73 14.71 1.62 -9.91
C PHE A 73 14.48 0.41 -9.00
N LEU A 74 14.73 0.56 -7.69
CA LEU A 74 14.41 -0.44 -6.68
C LEU A 74 12.91 -0.73 -6.66
N GLY A 75 12.08 0.29 -6.72
CA GLY A 75 10.63 0.17 -6.80
C GLY A 75 10.20 -0.71 -7.97
N PHE A 76 10.68 -0.40 -9.18
CA PHE A 76 10.35 -1.17 -10.37
C PHE A 76 10.70 -2.67 -10.26
N ILE A 77 11.83 -3.00 -9.62
CA ILE A 77 12.29 -4.39 -9.47
C ILE A 77 11.56 -5.12 -8.34
N LEU A 78 11.41 -4.46 -7.19
CA LEU A 78 10.97 -5.09 -5.96
C LEU A 78 9.44 -5.12 -5.84
N GLN A 79 8.71 -4.18 -6.47
CA GLN A 79 7.26 -4.06 -6.36
C GLN A 79 6.51 -5.34 -6.78
N PRO A 80 6.90 -6.03 -7.87
CA PRO A 80 6.32 -7.34 -8.22
C PRO A 80 6.64 -8.43 -7.19
N VAL A 81 7.87 -8.43 -6.66
CA VAL A 81 8.36 -9.46 -5.73
C VAL A 81 7.61 -9.35 -4.40
N LEU A 82 7.58 -8.16 -3.80
CA LEU A 82 6.89 -7.95 -2.52
C LEU A 82 5.37 -8.03 -2.63
N GLY A 83 4.80 -7.62 -3.77
CA GLY A 83 3.38 -7.83 -4.06
C GLY A 83 3.03 -9.31 -4.00
N SER A 84 3.79 -10.16 -4.72
CA SER A 84 3.59 -11.61 -4.67
C SER A 84 3.86 -12.18 -3.28
N ALA A 85 4.92 -11.75 -2.59
CA ALA A 85 5.27 -12.26 -1.26
C ALA A 85 4.17 -11.95 -0.22
N SER A 86 3.55 -10.77 -0.28
CA SER A 86 2.42 -10.36 0.57
C SER A 86 1.23 -11.32 0.48
N ASP A 87 0.97 -11.89 -0.69
CA ASP A 87 -0.15 -12.81 -0.91
C ASP A 87 0.05 -14.18 -0.23
N TYR A 88 1.28 -14.58 0.06
CA TYR A 88 1.61 -15.91 0.62
C TYR A 88 1.80 -15.93 2.15
N SER A 89 1.63 -14.79 2.82
CA SER A 89 1.81 -14.69 4.28
C SER A 89 0.86 -15.60 5.06
N ARG A 90 1.41 -16.42 5.95
CA ARG A 90 0.64 -17.30 6.87
C ARG A 90 0.74 -16.86 8.33
N SER A 91 0.69 -15.55 8.59
CA SER A 91 0.76 -15.03 9.96
C SER A 91 -0.58 -15.16 10.70
N ARG A 92 -0.51 -15.36 12.02
CA ARG A 92 -1.69 -15.36 12.92
C ARG A 92 -2.33 -13.98 13.06
N TRP A 93 -1.64 -12.91 12.66
CA TRP A 93 -2.14 -11.54 12.63
C TRP A 93 -2.89 -11.17 11.33
N GLY A 94 -3.14 -12.15 10.47
CA GLY A 94 -3.72 -11.96 9.15
C GLY A 94 -2.67 -11.95 8.04
N ARG A 95 -3.12 -11.84 6.80
CA ARG A 95 -2.27 -11.86 5.61
C ARG A 95 -1.59 -10.50 5.38
N ARG A 96 -2.34 -9.40 5.52
CA ARG A 96 -1.91 -8.05 5.10
C ARG A 96 -1.25 -7.24 6.20
N ARG A 97 -1.80 -7.26 7.42
CA ARG A 97 -1.28 -6.51 8.59
C ARG A 97 0.21 -6.69 8.90
N PRO A 98 0.79 -7.91 8.91
CA PRO A 98 2.21 -8.07 9.22
C PRO A 98 3.12 -7.40 8.18
N TYR A 99 2.72 -7.35 6.90
CA TYR A 99 3.50 -6.66 5.86
C TYR A 99 3.45 -5.15 6.07
N ILE A 100 2.26 -4.60 6.38
CA ILE A 100 2.10 -3.18 6.70
C ILE A 100 2.95 -2.81 7.93
N LEU A 101 2.98 -3.66 8.96
CA LEU A 101 3.81 -3.44 10.14
C LEU A 101 5.31 -3.49 9.81
N VAL A 102 5.77 -4.50 9.08
CA VAL A 102 7.19 -4.62 8.70
C VAL A 102 7.65 -3.42 7.86
N LEU A 103 6.84 -3.03 6.86
CA LEU A 103 7.12 -1.85 6.05
C LEU A 103 7.07 -0.57 6.90
N GLY A 104 6.14 -0.46 7.85
CA GLY A 104 6.10 0.65 8.79
C GLY A 104 7.34 0.73 9.68
N VAL A 105 7.83 -0.40 10.20
CA VAL A 105 9.08 -0.45 10.97
C VAL A 105 10.28 -0.07 10.11
N LEU A 106 10.35 -0.54 8.87
CA LEU A 106 11.40 -0.15 7.92
C LEU A 106 11.32 1.35 7.57
N MET A 107 10.12 1.92 7.49
CA MET A 107 9.94 3.35 7.26
C MET A 107 10.47 4.18 8.44
N VAL A 108 10.18 3.78 9.68
CA VAL A 108 10.76 4.41 10.88
C VAL A 108 12.28 4.28 10.87
N LEU A 109 12.81 3.09 10.59
CA LEU A 109 14.26 2.85 10.50
C LEU A 109 14.92 3.73 9.43
N GLY A 110 14.32 3.81 8.24
CA GLY A 110 14.78 4.67 7.15
C GLY A 110 14.83 6.13 7.59
N MET A 111 13.76 6.63 8.21
CA MET A 111 13.69 8.00 8.75
C MET A 111 14.75 8.25 9.83
N THR A 112 15.00 7.27 10.71
CA THR A 112 16.04 7.36 11.74
C THR A 112 17.42 7.51 11.13
N LEU A 113 17.77 6.65 10.15
CA LEU A 113 19.07 6.70 9.48
C LEU A 113 19.23 7.96 8.62
N PHE A 114 18.15 8.40 7.97
CA PHE A 114 18.10 9.62 7.17
C PHE A 114 18.40 10.85 8.03
N LEU A 115 17.58 11.15 9.05
CA LEU A 115 17.68 12.39 9.83
C LEU A 115 18.76 12.35 10.92
N ASN A 116 19.20 11.16 11.37
CA ASN A 116 20.20 11.01 12.44
C ASN A 116 21.50 10.32 11.99
N GLY A 117 21.71 10.11 10.69
CA GLY A 117 22.87 9.38 10.16
C GLY A 117 24.21 9.94 10.63
N ASN A 118 24.40 11.25 10.54
CA ASN A 118 25.63 11.89 11.01
C ASN A 118 25.83 11.72 12.54
N ALA A 119 24.76 11.87 13.33
CA ALA A 119 24.83 11.69 14.78
C ALA A 119 25.26 10.26 15.15
N LEU A 120 24.68 9.25 14.50
CA LEU A 120 25.02 7.83 14.69
C LEU A 120 26.49 7.54 14.37
N VAL A 121 27.00 8.11 13.28
CA VAL A 121 28.39 7.92 12.86
C VAL A 121 29.36 8.65 13.78
N THR A 122 29.02 9.87 14.23
CA THR A 122 29.87 10.62 15.17
C THR A 122 29.99 9.96 16.53
N ALA A 123 28.98 9.20 16.96
CA ALA A 123 29.02 8.44 18.22
C ALA A 123 29.85 7.15 18.13
N THR A 124 30.10 6.63 16.92
CA THR A 124 30.72 5.32 16.70
C THR A 124 32.14 5.37 16.14
N LEU A 125 32.47 6.40 15.34
CA LEU A 125 33.76 6.54 14.67
C LEU A 125 34.51 7.79 15.14
N GLU A 126 35.78 7.61 15.52
CA GLU A 126 36.64 8.73 15.96
C GLU A 126 37.26 9.50 14.77
N ASP A 127 37.56 8.78 13.68
CA ASP A 127 38.26 9.34 12.51
C ASP A 127 37.42 10.35 11.73
N ARG A 128 37.95 11.57 11.54
CA ARG A 128 37.23 12.67 10.86
C ARG A 128 36.87 12.37 9.40
N LYS A 129 37.79 11.77 8.63
CA LYS A 129 37.54 11.42 7.22
C LYS A 129 36.53 10.29 7.08
N GLN A 130 36.63 9.27 7.94
CA GLN A 130 35.68 8.16 7.95
C GLN A 130 34.28 8.65 8.34
N ARG A 131 34.16 9.54 9.33
CA ARG A 131 32.88 10.12 9.73
C ARG A 131 32.12 10.78 8.58
N LEU A 132 32.81 11.55 7.74
CA LEU A 132 32.19 12.20 6.57
C LEU A 132 31.66 11.16 5.56
N ILE A 133 32.49 10.18 5.20
CA ILE A 133 32.11 9.15 4.20
C ILE A 133 30.95 8.30 4.73
N TRP A 134 31.07 7.79 5.96
CA TRP A 134 30.03 6.95 6.55
C TRP A 134 28.76 7.73 6.85
N GLY A 135 28.86 9.01 7.23
CA GLY A 135 27.69 9.88 7.43
C GLY A 135 26.86 10.01 6.15
N VAL A 136 27.50 10.32 5.03
CA VAL A 136 26.85 10.35 3.71
C VAL A 136 26.24 8.99 3.38
N LEU A 137 26.99 7.89 3.53
CA LEU A 137 26.51 6.54 3.18
C LEU A 137 25.29 6.12 4.00
N ILE A 138 25.30 6.36 5.32
CA ILE A 138 24.18 5.99 6.19
C ILE A 138 22.94 6.85 5.90
N THR A 139 23.11 8.16 5.70
CA THR A 139 21.99 9.04 5.34
C THR A 139 21.39 8.65 3.99
N VAL A 140 22.21 8.39 2.97
CA VAL A 140 21.75 7.92 1.65
C VAL A 140 21.02 6.57 1.75
N LEU A 141 21.56 5.63 2.54
CA LEU A 141 20.89 4.35 2.80
C LEU A 141 19.54 4.57 3.49
N GLY A 142 19.46 5.51 4.44
CA GLY A 142 18.24 5.87 5.13
C GLY A 142 17.16 6.38 4.19
N VAL A 143 17.50 7.32 3.30
CA VAL A 143 16.60 7.83 2.24
C VAL A 143 16.08 6.69 1.37
N ILE A 144 16.98 5.84 0.85
CA ILE A 144 16.59 4.71 -0.01
C ILE A 144 15.64 3.74 0.72
N VAL A 145 15.93 3.40 1.97
CA VAL A 145 15.10 2.50 2.78
C VAL A 145 13.74 3.14 3.09
N PHE A 146 13.73 4.44 3.38
CA PHE A 146 12.52 5.21 3.65
C PHE A 146 11.61 5.24 2.42
N ASP A 147 12.11 5.74 1.28
CA ASP A 147 11.42 5.80 -0.02
C ASP A 147 10.82 4.43 -0.37
N PHE A 148 11.66 3.40 -0.34
CA PHE A 148 11.23 2.04 -0.64
C PHE A 148 10.09 1.59 0.29
N SER A 149 10.19 1.86 1.58
CA SER A 149 9.16 1.42 2.54
C SER A 149 7.86 2.20 2.37
N ALA A 150 7.96 3.51 2.18
CA ALA A 150 6.83 4.42 2.06
C ALA A 150 6.08 4.25 0.73
N ASP A 151 6.76 3.87 -0.36
CA ASP A 151 6.10 3.48 -1.61
C ASP A 151 5.40 2.12 -1.48
N PHE A 152 6.06 1.16 -0.83
CA PHE A 152 5.57 -0.21 -0.79
C PHE A 152 4.43 -0.41 0.18
N ILE A 153 4.30 0.42 1.22
CA ILE A 153 3.25 0.29 2.21
C ILE A 153 1.86 0.61 1.64
N ASP A 154 1.76 1.46 0.61
CA ASP A 154 0.49 1.86 -0.01
C ASP A 154 -0.26 0.66 -0.65
N SER A 155 0.48 -0.21 -1.35
CA SER A 155 -0.09 -1.37 -2.03
C SER A 155 -0.84 -2.34 -1.09
N PRO A 156 -0.24 -2.86 -0.01
CA PRO A 156 -0.94 -3.72 0.93
C PRO A 156 -2.03 -2.98 1.71
N ILE A 157 -1.93 -1.67 1.97
CA ILE A 157 -3.03 -0.91 2.61
C ILE A 157 -4.26 -0.87 1.70
N LYS A 158 -4.08 -0.60 0.40
CA LYS A 158 -5.16 -0.60 -0.59
C LYS A 158 -5.71 -2.01 -0.80
N ALA A 159 -4.85 -3.01 -0.96
CA ALA A 159 -5.27 -4.41 -1.06
C ALA A 159 -6.08 -4.81 0.18
N TYR A 160 -5.65 -4.39 1.37
CA TYR A 160 -6.36 -4.66 2.61
C TYR A 160 -7.75 -4.01 2.64
N LEU A 161 -7.86 -2.77 2.15
CA LEU A 161 -9.17 -2.12 1.98
C LEU A 161 -10.07 -2.91 1.03
N PHE A 162 -9.51 -3.36 -0.10
CA PHE A 162 -10.26 -4.08 -1.13
C PHE A 162 -10.72 -5.48 -0.68
N ASP A 163 -9.94 -6.13 0.19
CA ASP A 163 -10.22 -7.45 0.73
C ASP A 163 -11.37 -7.41 1.78
N VAL A 164 -11.60 -6.28 2.46
CA VAL A 164 -12.43 -6.23 3.68
C VAL A 164 -13.72 -5.40 3.57
N CYS A 165 -13.84 -4.59 2.51
CA CYS A 165 -14.94 -3.63 2.34
C CYS A 165 -15.87 -3.95 1.17
N THR A 166 -17.12 -3.51 1.28
CA THR A 166 -18.10 -3.53 0.17
C THR A 166 -17.73 -2.51 -0.91
N HIS A 167 -18.37 -2.59 -2.09
CA HIS A 167 -18.14 -1.63 -3.17
C HIS A 167 -18.35 -0.17 -2.77
N GLN A 168 -19.42 0.13 -2.03
CA GLN A 168 -19.71 1.50 -1.56
C GLN A 168 -18.71 1.98 -0.49
N ASP A 169 -18.22 1.07 0.35
CA ASP A 169 -17.27 1.41 1.41
C ASP A 169 -15.85 1.62 0.86
N LYS A 170 -15.48 0.90 -0.21
CA LYS A 170 -14.23 1.11 -0.96
C LYS A 170 -14.12 2.54 -1.48
N GLU A 171 -15.16 3.04 -2.14
CA GLU A 171 -15.20 4.41 -2.67
C GLU A 171 -15.03 5.45 -1.55
N LYS A 172 -15.82 5.34 -0.48
CA LYS A 172 -15.72 6.25 0.69
C LYS A 172 -14.33 6.23 1.33
N ALA A 173 -13.74 5.06 1.49
CA ALA A 173 -12.40 4.94 2.06
C ALA A 173 -11.31 5.47 1.13
N LEU A 174 -11.45 5.30 -0.18
CA LEU A 174 -10.54 5.91 -1.16
C LEU A 174 -10.61 7.44 -1.12
N HIS A 175 -11.79 8.03 -0.92
CA HIS A 175 -11.91 9.47 -0.66
C HIS A 175 -11.20 9.89 0.63
N PHE A 176 -11.38 9.15 1.72
CA PHE A 176 -10.64 9.42 2.96
C PHE A 176 -9.12 9.27 2.77
N HIS A 177 -8.63 8.28 2.00
CA HIS A 177 -7.22 8.16 1.66
C HIS A 177 -6.70 9.42 0.98
N ALA A 178 -7.38 9.92 -0.05
CA ALA A 178 -6.96 11.10 -0.80
C ALA A 178 -6.91 12.35 0.09
N LEU A 179 -7.99 12.60 0.84
CA LEU A 179 -8.09 13.72 1.77
C LEU A 179 -6.98 13.68 2.85
N LEU A 180 -6.78 12.51 3.47
CA LEU A 180 -5.79 12.34 4.54
C LEU A 180 -4.35 12.40 4.02
N THR A 181 -4.12 11.96 2.77
CA THR A 181 -2.83 12.16 2.09
C THR A 181 -2.54 13.66 1.95
N GLY A 182 -3.46 14.43 1.36
CA GLY A 182 -3.27 15.88 1.19
C GLY A 182 -3.08 16.62 2.52
N LEU A 183 -3.85 16.28 3.55
CA LEU A 183 -3.69 16.86 4.89
C LEU A 183 -2.37 16.45 5.56
N GLY A 184 -1.96 15.18 5.44
CA GLY A 184 -0.69 14.69 5.97
C GLY A 184 0.48 15.44 5.35
N GLY A 185 0.48 15.57 4.02
CA GLY A 185 1.48 16.35 3.30
C GLY A 185 1.51 17.82 3.70
N ALA A 186 0.35 18.46 3.84
CA ALA A 186 0.25 19.84 4.30
C ALA A 186 0.88 20.05 5.68
N VAL A 187 0.54 19.19 6.65
CA VAL A 187 1.08 19.28 8.01
C VAL A 187 2.57 18.91 8.05
N GLY A 188 3.03 17.97 7.21
CA GLY A 188 4.44 17.65 7.06
C GLY A 188 5.27 18.82 6.54
N TYR A 189 4.82 19.47 5.45
CA TYR A 189 5.48 20.68 4.93
C TYR A 189 5.38 21.84 5.91
N LEU A 190 4.26 22.01 6.61
CA LEU A 190 4.11 23.02 7.65
C LEU A 190 5.15 22.83 8.77
N THR A 191 5.40 21.58 9.18
CA THR A 191 6.44 21.25 10.16
C THR A 191 7.81 21.71 9.66
N GLY A 192 8.08 21.59 8.36
CA GLY A 192 9.32 22.10 7.78
C GLY A 192 9.39 23.60 7.53
N ALA A 193 8.25 24.29 7.62
CA ALA A 193 8.13 25.73 7.40
C ALA A 193 8.30 26.55 8.70
N ILE A 194 8.31 25.87 9.85
CA ILE A 194 8.47 26.46 11.18
C ILE A 194 9.95 26.57 11.52
N GLU A 195 10.37 27.75 12.00
CA GLU A 195 11.73 27.98 12.49
C GLU A 195 11.91 27.35 13.88
N TRP A 196 12.43 26.13 13.92
CA TRP A 196 12.58 25.37 15.17
C TRP A 196 13.71 25.88 16.06
N LYS A 197 14.74 26.52 15.51
CA LYS A 197 15.94 26.95 16.26
C LYS A 197 15.63 27.92 17.41
N ASN A 198 14.66 28.81 17.21
CA ASN A 198 14.29 29.84 18.18
C ASN A 198 13.17 29.41 19.14
N THR A 199 12.61 28.21 18.97
CA THR A 199 11.59 27.68 19.89
C THR A 199 12.22 26.90 21.04
N PHE A 200 11.47 26.77 22.14
CA PHE A 200 11.86 26.01 23.33
C PHE A 200 12.35 24.60 23.02
N LEU A 201 11.71 23.92 22.05
CA LEU A 201 12.12 22.59 21.59
C LEU A 201 13.48 22.60 20.89
N GLY A 202 13.77 23.63 20.09
CA GLY A 202 15.09 23.86 19.47
C GLY A 202 16.20 24.02 20.49
N THR A 203 15.92 24.73 21.58
CA THR A 203 16.91 24.93 22.66
C THR A 203 17.21 23.64 23.43
N ILE A 204 16.22 22.74 23.59
CA ILE A 204 16.40 21.48 24.31
C ILE A 204 17.07 20.41 23.44
N LEU A 205 16.63 20.26 22.19
CA LEU A 205 17.07 19.18 21.31
C LEU A 205 18.32 19.55 20.50
N GLY A 206 18.62 20.83 20.34
CA GLY A 206 19.85 21.32 19.70
C GLY A 206 19.91 21.13 18.17
N SER A 207 18.93 20.49 17.55
CA SER A 207 18.84 20.31 16.09
C SER A 207 17.39 20.32 15.60
N GLU A 208 17.14 21.07 14.52
CA GLU A 208 15.85 21.10 13.83
C GLU A 208 15.48 19.72 13.24
N TYR A 209 16.46 19.02 12.67
CA TYR A 209 16.25 17.70 12.07
C TYR A 209 15.83 16.66 13.13
N GLN A 210 16.33 16.76 14.36
CA GLN A 210 15.89 15.90 15.46
C GLN A 210 14.44 16.16 15.87
N ILE A 211 14.01 17.43 15.85
CA ILE A 211 12.62 17.80 16.13
C ILE A 211 11.71 17.21 15.05
N ILE A 212 12.02 17.47 13.79
CA ILE A 212 11.26 16.94 12.64
C ILE A 212 11.21 15.41 12.68
N TYR A 213 12.31 14.76 13.02
CA TYR A 213 12.39 13.31 13.22
C TYR A 213 11.42 12.83 14.30
N ILE A 214 11.46 13.41 15.50
CA ILE A 214 10.60 13.02 16.63
C ILE A 214 9.13 13.20 16.25
N PHE A 215 8.76 14.35 15.66
CA PHE A 215 7.39 14.59 15.19
C PHE A 215 6.96 13.56 14.14
N SER A 216 7.82 13.28 13.16
CA SER A 216 7.55 12.30 12.09
C SER A 216 7.31 10.90 12.64
N VAL A 217 8.21 10.41 13.50
CA VAL A 217 8.12 9.06 14.06
C VAL A 217 6.90 8.92 14.98
N ILE A 218 6.66 9.89 15.87
CA ILE A 218 5.50 9.85 16.77
C ILE A 218 4.20 9.87 15.96
N ASN A 219 4.09 10.79 15.00
CA ASN A 219 2.91 10.93 14.15
C ASN A 219 2.63 9.63 13.39
N PHE A 220 3.65 9.09 12.72
CA PHE A 220 3.52 7.87 11.95
C PHE A 220 3.16 6.65 12.81
N ILE A 221 3.82 6.47 13.97
CA ILE A 221 3.52 5.35 14.88
C ILE A 221 2.07 5.43 15.38
N ILE A 222 1.60 6.61 15.78
CA ILE A 222 0.21 6.79 16.24
C ILE A 222 -0.76 6.37 15.14
N PHE A 223 -0.60 6.86 13.91
CA PHE A 223 -1.51 6.53 12.82
C PHE A 223 -1.39 5.09 12.33
N LEU A 224 -0.18 4.51 12.37
CA LEU A 224 0.03 3.09 12.08
C LEU A 224 -0.69 2.21 13.11
N ILE A 225 -0.61 2.53 14.41
CA ILE A 225 -1.32 1.80 15.46
C ILE A 225 -2.83 1.93 15.27
N ILE A 226 -3.35 3.13 15.01
CA ILE A 226 -4.78 3.35 14.74
C ILE A 226 -5.24 2.50 13.54
N HIS A 227 -4.46 2.47 12.47
CA HIS A 227 -4.75 1.66 11.29
C HIS A 227 -4.77 0.16 11.61
N LEU A 228 -3.74 -0.35 12.30
CA LEU A 228 -3.64 -1.75 12.70
C LEU A 228 -4.76 -2.15 13.70
N CYS A 229 -5.33 -1.21 14.44
CA CYS A 229 -6.46 -1.46 15.35
C CYS A 229 -7.84 -1.25 14.69
N SER A 230 -7.92 -0.75 13.46
CA SER A 230 -9.17 -0.29 12.84
C SER A 230 -10.16 -1.42 12.53
N ILE A 231 -9.83 -2.30 11.57
CA ILE A 231 -10.67 -3.42 11.15
C ILE A 231 -9.93 -4.70 11.49
N PRO A 232 -10.42 -5.61 12.35
CA PRO A 232 -9.76 -6.90 12.59
C PRO A 232 -9.73 -7.74 11.30
N GLU A 233 -8.57 -8.32 10.99
CA GLU A 233 -8.38 -9.22 9.85
C GLU A 233 -8.76 -10.66 10.26
N ILE A 234 -9.43 -11.39 9.38
CA ILE A 234 -9.79 -12.80 9.61
C ILE A 234 -8.55 -13.65 9.27
N PRO A 235 -8.07 -14.52 10.18
CA PRO A 235 -6.86 -15.30 9.93
C PRO A 235 -7.06 -16.36 8.84
N PHE A 236 -6.02 -16.53 8.00
CA PHE A 236 -6.00 -17.50 6.92
C PHE A 236 -6.09 -18.92 7.48
N GLY A 237 -7.21 -19.60 7.21
CA GLY A 237 -7.56 -20.92 7.74
C GLY A 237 -9.05 -21.02 8.10
N GLN A 238 -9.65 -19.91 8.53
CA GLN A 238 -11.09 -19.86 8.84
C GLN A 238 -11.96 -19.68 7.58
N ASP A 239 -11.42 -19.05 6.52
CA ASP A 239 -12.07 -18.96 5.21
C ASP A 239 -12.27 -20.34 4.57
N VAL A 240 -11.29 -21.25 4.73
CA VAL A 240 -11.39 -22.61 4.20
C VAL A 240 -12.44 -23.42 4.98
N ASP A 241 -12.56 -23.22 6.29
CA ASP A 241 -13.60 -23.86 7.10
C ASP A 241 -14.99 -23.26 6.84
N LEU A 242 -15.10 -21.94 6.61
CA LEU A 242 -16.36 -21.28 6.27
C LEU A 242 -16.83 -21.70 4.86
N GLN A 243 -15.91 -21.74 3.89
CA GLN A 243 -16.19 -22.22 2.54
C GLN A 243 -16.52 -23.71 2.53
N LYS A 244 -15.84 -24.54 3.34
CA LYS A 244 -16.21 -25.94 3.56
C LYS A 244 -17.57 -26.09 4.24
N LEU A 245 -17.91 -25.25 5.22
CA LEU A 245 -19.22 -25.23 5.88
C LEU A 245 -20.32 -24.86 4.89
N CYS A 246 -20.13 -23.86 4.03
CA CYS A 246 -21.05 -23.52 2.96
C CYS A 246 -21.22 -24.65 1.93
N LEU A 247 -20.12 -25.33 1.57
CA LEU A 247 -20.18 -26.51 0.69
C LEU A 247 -20.87 -27.71 1.34
N LEU A 248 -20.68 -27.92 2.64
CA LEU A 248 -21.39 -28.94 3.41
C LEU A 248 -22.89 -28.63 3.55
N GLN A 249 -23.24 -27.36 3.69
CA GLN A 249 -24.63 -26.90 3.78
C GLN A 249 -25.39 -27.02 2.44
N ASN A 250 -24.68 -26.90 1.31
CA ASN A 250 -25.24 -27.21 -0.01
C ASN A 250 -25.50 -28.70 -0.22
N ASN A 251 -24.80 -29.59 0.49
CA ASN A 251 -25.02 -31.04 0.40
C ASN A 251 -26.11 -31.57 1.34
N THR A 252 -26.64 -30.76 2.26
CA THR A 252 -27.66 -31.18 3.25
C THR A 252 -29.09 -30.77 2.92
N HIS A 253 -29.36 -30.07 1.82
CA HIS A 253 -30.73 -29.90 1.30
C HIS A 253 -31.18 -31.11 0.44
N GLY A 254 -31.13 -32.30 1.04
CA GLY A 254 -31.80 -33.50 0.56
C GLY A 254 -33.12 -33.70 1.32
N TYR A 255 -34.24 -33.56 0.61
CA TYR A 255 -35.61 -33.71 1.10
C TYR A 255 -35.86 -35.11 1.71
N GLY A 256 -36.65 -35.13 2.79
CA GLY A 256 -37.03 -36.25 3.67
C GLY A 256 -36.90 -37.69 3.16
N SER A 257 -36.14 -38.49 3.90
CA SER A 257 -36.24 -39.95 3.94
C SER A 257 -37.47 -40.33 4.78
N ILE A 258 -38.53 -40.85 4.16
CA ILE A 258 -39.58 -41.58 4.86
C ILE A 258 -39.30 -43.07 4.69
N GLU A 259 -39.28 -43.78 5.82
CA GLU A 259 -39.16 -45.23 5.93
C GLU A 259 -40.20 -45.97 5.07
N SER A 260 -39.78 -47.10 4.50
CA SER A 260 -40.65 -48.05 3.82
C SER A 260 -40.95 -49.20 4.80
N PRO A 261 -42.22 -49.46 5.15
CA PRO A 261 -42.62 -50.74 5.74
C PRO A 261 -43.01 -51.71 4.61
N ALA A 262 -42.49 -52.93 4.72
CA ALA A 262 -42.75 -54.02 3.80
C ALA A 262 -44.15 -54.65 3.96
N ASP A 263 -44.70 -55.01 2.80
CA ASP A 263 -45.51 -56.19 2.45
C ASP A 263 -46.98 -56.39 2.91
N GLY A 264 -47.83 -56.68 1.92
CA GLY A 264 -49.03 -57.52 2.10
C GLY A 264 -50.20 -57.40 1.11
N HIS A 265 -50.08 -58.06 -0.05
CA HIS A 265 -51.14 -58.78 -0.80
C HIS A 265 -52.19 -58.12 -1.74
N SER A 266 -52.14 -58.59 -3.01
CA SER A 266 -53.21 -59.07 -3.94
C SER A 266 -54.31 -58.17 -4.53
N ASP A 267 -54.16 -57.91 -5.86
CA ASP A 267 -55.13 -57.93 -7.00
C ASP A 267 -56.45 -57.10 -6.96
N PRO A 268 -57.12 -56.78 -8.12
CA PRO A 268 -56.85 -57.15 -9.52
C PRO A 268 -57.00 -56.00 -10.57
N ASN A 269 -56.66 -56.36 -11.81
CA ASN A 269 -57.19 -55.86 -13.09
C ASN A 269 -56.34 -54.94 -13.99
N LEU A 270 -55.93 -55.60 -15.08
CA LEU A 270 -56.01 -55.18 -16.49
C LEU A 270 -54.78 -54.46 -17.06
N TYR A 271 -53.83 -55.22 -17.64
CA TYR A 271 -53.75 -55.62 -19.08
C TYR A 271 -53.74 -54.42 -20.06
N LYS A 272 -52.87 -54.30 -21.06
CA LYS A 272 -51.60 -54.93 -21.53
C LYS A 272 -51.25 -54.15 -22.84
N PRO A 273 -50.27 -54.53 -23.68
CA PRO A 273 -49.13 -53.69 -23.99
C PRO A 273 -49.07 -53.27 -25.48
N ARG A 274 -48.14 -52.37 -25.83
CA ARG A 274 -47.31 -52.61 -27.02
C ARG A 274 -45.98 -51.88 -26.94
N SER A 275 -44.96 -52.69 -26.73
CA SER A 275 -43.57 -52.44 -27.10
C SER A 275 -43.44 -52.27 -28.61
N LEU A 276 -42.52 -51.41 -29.03
CA LEU A 276 -41.65 -51.76 -30.16
C LEU A 276 -40.21 -51.42 -29.76
N SER A 277 -39.47 -52.50 -29.57
CA SER A 277 -38.03 -52.60 -29.38
C SER A 277 -37.25 -52.05 -30.56
N VAL A 278 -36.14 -51.35 -30.31
CA VAL A 278 -34.86 -51.67 -30.96
C VAL A 278 -33.73 -51.51 -29.94
N VAL A 279 -33.01 -52.62 -29.78
CA VAL A 279 -31.76 -52.80 -29.05
C VAL A 279 -30.62 -52.03 -29.73
N GLY A 280 -29.81 -51.32 -28.96
CA GLY A 280 -28.57 -50.70 -29.43
C GLY A 280 -27.68 -50.27 -28.25
N LYS A 281 -26.52 -50.92 -28.13
CA LYS A 281 -25.52 -50.83 -27.06
C LYS A 281 -25.03 -49.40 -26.74
N SER A 282 -24.92 -49.12 -25.42
CA SER A 282 -23.74 -48.58 -24.71
C SER A 282 -22.84 -47.56 -25.44
N GLU A 283 -22.89 -46.30 -25.01
CA GLU A 283 -21.77 -45.55 -24.38
C GLU A 283 -22.23 -44.10 -24.12
N ASP A 284 -22.51 -43.78 -22.85
CA ASP A 284 -22.84 -42.42 -22.41
C ASP A 284 -21.59 -41.53 -22.48
N ASN A 285 -21.59 -40.59 -23.43
CA ASN A 285 -20.64 -39.47 -23.46
C ASN A 285 -21.39 -38.17 -23.17
N SER A 286 -21.89 -38.04 -21.94
CA SER A 286 -22.23 -36.74 -21.34
C SER A 286 -21.09 -36.34 -20.41
N GLN A 287 -20.07 -35.74 -21.00
CA GLN A 287 -18.89 -35.24 -20.31
C GLN A 287 -19.25 -33.97 -19.52
N CYS A 288 -19.71 -34.13 -18.27
CA CYS A 288 -19.61 -33.06 -17.29
C CYS A 288 -18.13 -32.84 -16.98
N ILE A 289 -17.62 -31.65 -17.29
CA ILE A 289 -16.24 -31.24 -17.01
C ILE A 289 -16.09 -31.10 -15.49
N CYS A 290 -15.82 -32.20 -14.80
CA CYS A 290 -15.22 -32.16 -13.48
C CYS A 290 -13.76 -31.69 -13.67
N MET A 291 -13.53 -30.40 -13.45
CA MET A 291 -12.19 -29.85 -13.25
C MET A 291 -11.52 -30.64 -12.12
N LYS A 292 -10.45 -31.36 -12.48
CA LYS A 292 -9.57 -32.00 -11.51
C LYS A 292 -8.91 -30.92 -10.66
N PRO A 293 -8.78 -31.09 -9.33
CA PRO A 293 -8.06 -30.17 -8.44
C PRO A 293 -6.54 -30.37 -8.57
N SER A 294 -6.02 -30.21 -9.80
CA SER A 294 -4.59 -30.34 -10.10
C SER A 294 -4.02 -29.21 -10.94
N GLU A 295 -4.81 -28.21 -11.34
CA GLU A 295 -4.34 -27.03 -12.10
C GLU A 295 -4.35 -25.72 -11.31
N GLU A 296 -4.72 -25.73 -10.03
CA GLU A 296 -4.69 -24.53 -9.16
C GLU A 296 -3.28 -24.22 -8.60
N LYS A 297 -2.30 -25.11 -8.83
CA LYS A 297 -0.90 -24.94 -8.38
C LYS A 297 -0.02 -24.13 -9.34
N ALA A 298 -0.54 -23.65 -10.46
CA ALA A 298 0.14 -22.67 -11.31
C ALA A 298 -0.26 -21.24 -10.94
N LEU A 299 -0.21 -20.95 -9.63
CA LEU A 299 -0.43 -19.62 -9.06
C LEU A 299 0.68 -18.68 -9.57
N ARG A 300 0.28 -17.76 -10.45
CA ARG A 300 1.15 -16.85 -11.22
C ARG A 300 2.25 -16.22 -10.37
N HIS A 301 3.47 -16.73 -10.52
CA HIS A 301 4.64 -15.89 -10.27
C HIS A 301 4.67 -14.84 -11.38
N ILE A 302 4.25 -13.60 -11.08
CA ILE A 302 4.41 -12.48 -12.01
C ILE A 302 5.93 -12.23 -12.12
N THR A 303 6.55 -12.84 -13.13
CA THR A 303 7.97 -12.64 -13.41
C THR A 303 8.17 -11.27 -14.07
N LEU A 304 9.29 -10.58 -13.80
CA LEU A 304 9.66 -9.33 -14.46
C LEU A 304 9.57 -9.42 -16.00
N LYS A 305 9.92 -10.58 -16.57
CA LYS A 305 9.80 -10.86 -18.01
C LYS A 305 8.34 -10.80 -18.50
N SER A 306 7.39 -11.25 -17.69
CA SER A 306 5.96 -11.17 -18.00
C SER A 306 5.43 -9.75 -17.93
N LEU A 307 5.91 -8.95 -16.96
CA LEU A 307 5.54 -7.53 -16.84
C LEU A 307 6.07 -6.71 -18.00
N PHE A 308 7.34 -6.91 -18.36
CA PHE A 308 7.94 -6.22 -19.50
C PHE A 308 7.28 -6.61 -20.82
N LYS A 309 6.94 -7.90 -20.99
CA LYS A 309 6.16 -8.37 -22.14
C LYS A 309 4.77 -7.75 -22.17
N ALA A 310 4.09 -7.62 -21.02
CA ALA A 310 2.78 -6.98 -20.92
C ALA A 310 2.84 -5.49 -21.33
N LEU A 311 3.81 -4.73 -20.80
CA LEU A 311 4.05 -3.33 -21.14
C LEU A 311 4.29 -3.14 -22.65
N LEU A 312 5.12 -4.00 -23.25
CA LEU A 312 5.41 -3.94 -24.69
C LEU A 312 4.23 -4.38 -25.56
N SER A 313 3.38 -5.29 -25.07
CA SER A 313 2.23 -5.83 -25.81
C SER A 313 0.98 -4.95 -25.77
N MET A 314 1.01 -3.85 -25.02
CA MET A 314 -0.14 -3.00 -24.79
C MET A 314 -0.57 -2.24 -26.07
N PRO A 315 -1.89 -2.05 -26.35
CA PRO A 315 -2.36 -1.31 -27.52
C PRO A 315 -1.81 0.13 -27.57
N SER A 316 -1.69 0.70 -28.77
CA SER A 316 -1.06 2.02 -29.02
C SER A 316 -1.60 3.14 -28.12
N HIS A 317 -2.91 3.24 -27.95
CA HIS A 317 -3.56 4.28 -27.14
C HIS A 317 -3.21 4.17 -25.66
N TYR A 318 -3.24 2.96 -25.09
CA TYR A 318 -2.86 2.74 -23.69
C TYR A 318 -1.36 2.95 -23.45
N ARG A 319 -0.50 2.60 -24.42
CA ARG A 319 0.93 2.93 -24.35
C ARG A 319 1.18 4.43 -24.32
N SER A 320 0.49 5.19 -25.17
CA SER A 320 0.59 6.66 -25.17
C SER A 320 0.18 7.26 -23.83
N LEU A 321 -0.88 6.72 -23.20
CA LEU A 321 -1.31 7.16 -21.88
C LEU A 321 -0.27 6.83 -20.80
N CYS A 322 0.27 5.61 -20.80
CA CYS A 322 1.29 5.19 -19.83
C CYS A 322 2.56 6.03 -19.94
N VAL A 323 3.04 6.28 -21.16
CA VAL A 323 4.21 7.15 -21.41
C VAL A 323 3.93 8.59 -20.98
N SER A 324 2.77 9.15 -21.35
CA SER A 324 2.39 10.50 -20.94
C SER A 324 2.31 10.63 -19.41
N HIS A 325 1.72 9.63 -18.74
CA HIS A 325 1.62 9.59 -17.29
C HIS A 325 2.98 9.49 -16.62
N LEU A 326 3.87 8.62 -17.13
CA LEU A 326 5.23 8.46 -16.63
C LEU A 326 6.02 9.78 -16.74
N ILE A 327 5.99 10.42 -17.92
CA ILE A 327 6.70 11.68 -18.16
C ILE A 327 6.11 12.79 -17.28
N GLY A 328 4.78 12.87 -17.18
CA GLY A 328 4.09 13.86 -16.35
C GLY A 328 4.47 13.75 -14.87
N TRP A 329 4.41 12.54 -14.30
CA TRP A 329 4.82 12.31 -12.92
C TRP A 329 6.31 12.54 -12.69
N THR A 330 7.17 12.12 -13.63
CA THR A 330 8.61 12.35 -13.52
C THR A 330 8.92 13.85 -13.49
N ALA A 331 8.29 14.64 -14.35
CA ALA A 331 8.47 16.10 -14.37
C ALA A 331 7.95 16.77 -13.09
N PHE A 332 6.77 16.34 -12.61
CA PHE A 332 6.17 16.84 -11.38
C PHE A 332 7.04 16.54 -10.15
N LEU A 333 7.43 15.27 -9.96
CA LEU A 333 8.27 14.84 -8.84
C LEU A 333 9.63 15.52 -8.86
N SER A 334 10.27 15.63 -10.04
CA SER A 334 11.54 16.35 -10.16
C SER A 334 11.41 17.81 -9.76
N THR A 335 10.28 18.46 -10.07
CA THR A 335 10.07 19.86 -9.67
C THR A 335 9.89 19.96 -8.16
N MET A 336 9.08 19.08 -7.57
CA MET A 336 8.76 19.10 -6.14
C MET A 336 9.99 18.79 -5.27
N LEU A 337 10.80 17.79 -5.64
CA LEU A 337 11.97 17.36 -4.85
C LEU A 337 13.11 18.39 -4.78
N PHE A 338 13.26 19.20 -5.83
CA PHE A 338 14.29 20.26 -5.87
C PHE A 338 13.74 21.63 -5.54
N PHE A 339 12.45 21.75 -5.25
CA PHE A 339 11.82 23.05 -5.04
C PHE A 339 12.38 23.79 -3.82
N THR A 340 12.50 23.12 -2.68
CA THR A 340 13.01 23.74 -1.44
C THR A 340 14.48 24.11 -1.57
N ASP A 341 15.28 23.24 -2.19
CA ASP A 341 16.68 23.52 -2.47
C ASP A 341 16.88 24.69 -3.44
N PHE A 342 16.06 24.75 -4.50
CA PHE A 342 16.03 25.87 -5.44
C PHE A 342 15.67 27.18 -4.72
N MET A 343 14.71 27.16 -3.81
CA MET A 343 14.37 28.34 -3.00
C MET A 343 15.55 28.78 -2.12
N GLY A 344 16.23 27.84 -1.47
CA GLY A 344 17.42 28.12 -0.66
C GLY A 344 18.59 28.70 -1.46
N GLN A 345 18.98 28.06 -2.56
CA GLN A 345 20.18 28.42 -3.31
C GLN A 345 19.96 29.56 -4.30
N VAL A 346 18.89 29.51 -5.10
CA VAL A 346 18.73 30.42 -6.25
C VAL A 346 17.94 31.66 -5.87
N VAL A 347 16.87 31.51 -5.10
CA VAL A 347 16.03 32.66 -4.71
C VAL A 347 16.66 33.43 -3.56
N TYR A 348 17.07 32.72 -2.50
CA TYR A 348 17.65 33.33 -1.32
C TYR A 348 19.18 33.52 -1.40
N ASN A 349 19.86 33.00 -2.44
CA ASN A 349 21.32 33.09 -2.60
C ASN A 349 22.12 32.50 -1.41
N GLY A 350 21.54 31.50 -0.74
CA GLY A 350 22.19 30.78 0.35
C GLY A 350 23.14 29.68 -0.13
N ASN A 351 24.01 29.20 0.77
CA ASN A 351 24.92 28.10 0.47
C ASN A 351 24.73 26.92 1.44
N PRO A 352 24.28 25.74 0.95
CA PRO A 352 24.09 24.55 1.79
C PRO A 352 25.41 23.94 2.31
N TYR A 353 26.54 24.29 1.70
CA TYR A 353 27.86 23.79 2.10
C TYR A 353 28.60 24.72 3.07
N ALA A 354 28.02 25.87 3.41
CA ALA A 354 28.63 26.80 4.36
C ALA A 354 28.54 26.26 5.80
N GLU A 355 29.37 26.78 6.70
CA GLU A 355 29.31 26.39 8.11
C GLU A 355 27.93 26.74 8.69
N HIS A 356 27.41 25.88 9.58
CA HIS A 356 26.03 25.99 10.07
C HIS A 356 25.74 27.28 10.85
N ASN A 357 26.79 27.95 11.37
CA ASN A 357 26.69 29.23 12.07
C ASN A 357 26.91 30.44 11.15
N SER A 358 27.13 30.23 9.85
CA SER A 358 27.38 31.30 8.90
C SER A 358 26.09 31.93 8.40
N THR A 359 26.13 33.23 8.10
CA THR A 359 24.99 33.95 7.51
C THR A 359 24.53 33.34 6.19
N SER A 360 25.45 32.74 5.42
CA SER A 360 25.13 32.11 4.13
C SER A 360 24.32 30.82 4.30
N TYR A 361 24.58 30.03 5.35
CA TYR A 361 23.81 28.83 5.65
C TYR A 361 22.43 29.19 6.24
N ILE A 362 22.36 30.17 7.14
CA ILE A 362 21.07 30.66 7.68
C ILE A 362 20.17 31.21 6.56
N THR A 363 20.76 31.91 5.57
CA THR A 363 20.01 32.40 4.41
C THR A 363 19.48 31.25 3.55
N TYR A 364 20.25 30.17 3.41
CA TYR A 364 19.82 28.95 2.72
C TYR A 364 18.63 28.30 3.43
N GLU A 365 18.74 28.08 4.74
CA GLU A 365 17.65 27.52 5.55
C GLU A 365 16.38 28.36 5.46
N ARG A 366 16.51 29.69 5.49
CA ARG A 366 15.35 30.57 5.34
C ARG A 366 14.65 30.38 4.00
N GLY A 367 15.40 30.15 2.93
CA GLY A 367 14.81 29.83 1.63
C GLY A 367 14.13 28.46 1.62
N VAL A 368 14.70 27.45 2.29
CA VAL A 368 14.08 26.13 2.47
C VAL A 368 12.75 26.25 3.23
N GLU A 369 12.70 26.98 4.34
CA GLU A 369 11.47 27.22 5.13
C GLU A 369 10.36 27.87 4.29
N VAL A 370 10.72 28.86 3.47
CA VAL A 370 9.76 29.55 2.58
C VAL A 370 9.31 28.62 1.44
N GLY A 371 10.19 27.76 0.94
CA GLY A 371 9.82 26.67 0.04
C GLY A 371 8.80 25.72 0.66
N CYS A 372 9.00 25.33 1.92
CA CYS A 372 8.05 24.51 2.68
C CYS A 372 6.69 25.18 2.83
N TRP A 373 6.61 26.50 3.05
CA TRP A 373 5.34 27.24 3.02
C TRP A 373 4.61 27.11 1.68
N GLY A 374 5.33 27.24 0.56
CA GLY A 374 4.76 27.06 -0.78
C GLY A 374 4.21 25.64 -1.01
N LEU A 375 4.97 24.62 -0.61
CA LEU A 375 4.54 23.22 -0.72
C LEU A 375 3.35 22.89 0.21
N CYS A 376 3.30 23.49 1.40
CA CYS A 376 2.17 23.39 2.32
C CYS A 376 0.88 23.92 1.67
N ILE A 377 0.93 25.12 1.06
CA ILE A 377 -0.23 25.70 0.37
C ILE A 377 -0.69 24.79 -0.79
N ASN A 378 0.26 24.26 -1.57
CA ASN A 378 -0.03 23.32 -2.65
C ASN A 378 -0.72 22.04 -2.14
N ALA A 379 -0.25 21.48 -1.02
CA ALA A 379 -0.83 20.29 -0.40
C ALA A 379 -2.23 20.56 0.18
N ILE A 380 -2.45 21.72 0.81
CA ILE A 380 -3.78 22.14 1.29
C ILE A 380 -4.76 22.25 0.13
N PHE A 381 -4.36 22.89 -0.96
CA PHE A 381 -5.21 23.01 -2.14
C PHE A 381 -5.54 21.65 -2.74
N SER A 382 -4.55 20.76 -2.83
CA SER A 382 -4.75 19.38 -3.28
C SER A 382 -5.72 18.61 -2.38
N ALA A 383 -5.63 18.77 -1.05
CA ALA A 383 -6.54 18.14 -0.09
C ALA A 383 -7.99 18.63 -0.23
N ILE A 384 -8.19 19.91 -0.54
CA ILE A 384 -9.53 20.51 -0.72
C ILE A 384 -10.15 20.06 -2.05
N CYS A 385 -9.34 19.85 -3.08
CA CYS A 385 -9.79 19.42 -4.41
C CYS A 385 -9.94 17.89 -4.56
N SER A 386 -9.58 17.10 -3.53
CA SER A 386 -9.71 15.64 -3.47
C SER A 386 -11.10 15.21 -3.01
#